data_AF-A0AAU7TYU6-F1
#
_entry.id   AF-A0AAU7TYU6-F1
#
_cell.length_a   1.000
_cell.length_b   1.000
_cell.length_c   1.000
_cell.angle_alpha   90.00
_cell.angle_beta   90.00
_cell.angle_gamma   90.00
#
_symmetry.space_group_name_H-M   'P 1'
#
loop_
_entity.id
_entity.type
_entity.pdbx_description
1 polymer ?
#
loop_
_entity_poly.entity_id
_entity_poly.type
_entity_poly.pdbx_seq_one_letter_code
_entity_poly.pdbx_strand_id
1 'polypeptide(L)'
;MKLKKLVRVGDKLKPYGGEVLSGSFDAFGKPVACVKDKAKCNEHGMTTIIQGATNSTVNGKAVALDGHKCACGCTLVSSLPDMDACG
;
A
#
# COMPACT_ATOMS: atom_id res chain seq x y z
N MET A 1 -3.17 13.35 -15.40
CA MET A 1 -2.29 13.01 -14.24
C MET A 1 -2.78 11.71 -13.64
N LYS A 2 -1.94 10.66 -13.58
CA LYS A 2 -2.37 9.35 -13.08
C LYS A 2 -2.43 9.39 -11.55
N LEU A 3 -3.64 9.33 -10.99
CA LEU A 3 -3.82 9.15 -9.54
C LEU A 3 -3.30 7.77 -9.16
N LYS A 4 -2.34 7.72 -8.23
CA LYS A 4 -1.91 6.44 -7.67
C LYS A 4 -2.97 5.93 -6.71
N LYS A 5 -3.26 4.63 -6.80
CA LYS A 5 -4.32 3.98 -6.03
C LYS A 5 -3.86 3.75 -4.60
N LEU A 6 -4.79 3.81 -3.64
CA LEU A 6 -4.52 3.47 -2.24
C LEU A 6 -4.24 1.98 -2.09
N VAL A 7 -3.26 1.64 -1.28
CA VAL A 7 -2.99 0.27 -0.87
C VAL A 7 -3.70 -0.02 0.44
N ARG A 8 -4.34 -1.16 0.56
CA ARG A 8 -5.19 -1.59 1.68
C ARG A 8 -4.76 -2.97 2.16
N VAL A 9 -5.22 -3.35 3.34
CA VAL A 9 -5.02 -4.70 3.86
C VAL A 9 -5.58 -5.74 2.88
N GLY A 10 -4.77 -6.77 2.61
CA GLY A 10 -5.03 -7.81 1.62
C GLY A 10 -4.52 -7.50 0.20
N ASP A 11 -4.04 -6.28 -0.07
CA ASP A 11 -3.39 -5.97 -1.34
C ASP A 11 -2.05 -6.69 -1.48
N LYS A 12 -1.67 -7.01 -2.72
CA LYS A 12 -0.52 -7.89 -3.00
C LYS A 12 0.79 -7.13 -3.19
N LEU A 13 1.89 -7.87 -3.05
CA LEU A 13 3.24 -7.37 -3.33
C LEU A 13 3.79 -7.99 -4.64
N LYS A 14 4.67 -7.28 -5.33
CA LYS A 14 5.43 -7.75 -6.51
C LYS A 14 6.94 -7.62 -6.28
N PRO A 15 7.77 -8.46 -6.91
CA PRO A 15 7.41 -9.49 -7.90
C PRO A 15 6.99 -10.84 -7.30
N TYR A 16 7.41 -11.14 -6.09
CA TYR A 16 7.28 -12.48 -5.48
C TYR A 16 5.89 -12.81 -4.92
N GLY A 17 4.94 -11.88 -5.01
CA GLY A 17 3.68 -11.99 -4.29
C GLY A 17 3.82 -11.56 -2.82
N GLY A 18 2.79 -11.88 -2.05
CA GLY A 18 2.64 -11.45 -0.67
C GLY A 18 1.34 -10.69 -0.46
N GLU A 19 1.15 -10.18 0.75
CA GLU A 19 -0.03 -9.45 1.15
C GLU A 19 0.28 -8.40 2.23
N VAL A 20 -0.49 -7.31 2.23
CA VAL A 20 -0.48 -6.34 3.33
C VAL A 20 -1.32 -6.88 4.48
N LEU A 21 -0.75 -6.90 5.68
CA LEU A 21 -1.35 -7.51 6.87
C LEU A 21 -2.01 -6.50 7.80
N SER A 22 -1.59 -5.24 7.75
CA SER A 22 -2.10 -4.21 8.66
C SER A 22 -2.26 -2.88 7.94
N GLY A 23 -3.22 -2.11 8.41
CA GLY A 23 -3.47 -0.75 7.98
C GLY A 23 -3.68 0.15 9.19
N SER A 24 -3.32 1.41 9.06
CA SER A 24 -3.38 2.37 10.16
C SER A 24 -4.64 3.24 10.14
N PHE A 25 -5.44 3.18 9.07
CA PHE A 25 -6.64 4.01 8.92
C PHE A 25 -7.68 3.34 8.03
N ASP A 26 -8.96 3.36 8.42
CA ASP A 26 -10.05 2.82 7.61
C ASP A 26 -10.55 3.83 6.57
N ALA A 27 -10.47 3.47 5.29
CA ALA A 27 -11.06 4.24 4.20
C ALA A 27 -11.84 3.33 3.25
N PHE A 28 -12.99 3.79 2.77
CA PHE A 28 -13.85 3.02 1.86
C PHE A 28 -14.17 1.61 2.39
N GLY A 29 -14.37 1.48 3.70
CA GLY A 29 -14.71 0.22 4.37
C GLY A 29 -13.58 -0.80 4.48
N LYS A 30 -12.32 -0.40 4.20
CA LYS A 30 -11.14 -1.25 4.41
C LYS A 30 -9.97 -0.47 5.02
N PRO A 31 -9.15 -1.12 5.87
CA PRO A 31 -7.97 -0.48 6.43
C PRO A 31 -6.92 -0.24 5.33
N VAL A 32 -6.56 1.03 5.16
CA VAL A 32 -5.52 1.54 4.27
C VAL A 32 -4.16 1.37 4.93
N ALA A 33 -3.21 0.90 4.13
CA ALA A 33 -1.84 0.70 4.53
C ALA A 33 -1.08 2.03 4.55
N CYS A 34 -0.29 2.25 5.58
CA CYS A 34 0.55 3.43 5.77
C CYS A 34 2.01 3.02 5.99
N VAL A 35 2.91 4.00 5.92
CA VAL A 35 4.32 3.79 6.28
C VAL A 35 4.41 3.25 7.71
N LYS A 36 5.28 2.24 7.90
CA LYS A 36 5.46 1.40 9.10
C LYS A 36 4.43 0.29 9.31
N ASP A 37 3.40 0.16 8.47
CA ASP A 37 2.49 -0.98 8.59
C ASP A 37 3.14 -2.28 8.10
N LYS A 38 2.63 -3.40 8.62
CA LYS A 38 3.15 -4.74 8.38
C LYS A 38 2.61 -5.30 7.06
N ALA A 39 3.50 -5.94 6.31
CA ALA A 39 3.19 -6.73 5.14
C ALA A 39 3.98 -8.05 5.19
N LYS A 40 3.58 -9.02 4.39
CA LYS A 40 4.28 -10.29 4.24
C LYS A 40 4.61 -10.47 2.77
N CYS A 41 5.89 -10.64 2.48
CA CYS A 41 6.37 -11.11 1.19
C CYS A 41 6.45 -12.63 1.22
N ASN A 42 6.07 -13.30 0.13
CA ASN A 42 6.14 -14.77 0.06
C ASN A 42 7.59 -15.29 -0.01
N GLU A 43 8.54 -14.47 -0.48
CA GLU A 43 9.95 -14.86 -0.56
C GLU A 43 10.75 -14.42 0.68
N HIS A 44 10.59 -13.17 1.12
CA HIS A 44 11.39 -12.59 2.22
C HIS A 44 10.74 -12.74 3.61
N GLY A 45 9.47 -13.16 3.68
CA GLY A 45 8.72 -13.25 4.93
C GLY A 45 8.15 -11.89 5.39
N MET A 46 8.17 -11.65 6.70
CA MET A 46 7.61 -10.43 7.29
C MET A 46 8.39 -9.19 6.87
N THR A 47 7.68 -8.15 6.42
CA THR A 47 8.25 -6.88 5.98
C THR A 47 7.37 -5.70 6.44
N THR A 48 7.85 -4.49 6.20
CA THR A 48 7.15 -3.25 6.55
C THR A 48 7.16 -2.27 5.40
N ILE A 49 6.14 -1.42 5.33
CA ILE A 49 6.05 -0.39 4.29
C ILE A 49 6.96 0.77 4.65
N ILE A 50 7.90 1.12 3.77
CA ILE A 50 8.87 2.20 4.01
C ILE A 50 8.62 3.44 3.15
N GLN A 51 7.79 3.32 2.11
CA GLN A 51 7.44 4.44 1.23
C GLN A 51 5.96 4.81 1.34
N GLY A 52 5.70 6.11 1.42
CA GLY A 52 4.37 6.70 1.53
C GLY A 52 4.25 7.94 0.66
N ALA A 53 3.01 8.40 0.49
CA ALA A 53 2.70 9.59 -0.27
C ALA A 53 3.17 10.83 0.50
N THR A 54 3.87 11.74 -0.16
CA THR A 54 4.29 13.01 0.44
C THR A 54 3.12 13.97 0.65
N ASN A 55 2.11 13.92 -0.23
CA ASN A 55 0.97 14.83 -0.21
C ASN A 55 -0.27 14.22 0.46
N SER A 56 -0.17 13.01 1.02
CA SER A 56 -1.30 12.33 1.64
C SER A 56 -0.83 11.66 2.92
N THR A 57 -1.21 12.28 4.03
CA THR A 57 -0.83 11.90 5.38
C THR A 57 -2.10 11.79 6.20
N VAL A 58 -2.29 10.65 6.87
CA VAL A 58 -3.44 10.40 7.74
C VAL A 58 -2.93 10.08 9.13
N ASN A 59 -3.40 10.82 10.14
CA ASN A 59 -2.93 10.68 11.53
C ASN A 59 -1.39 10.74 11.66
N GLY A 60 -0.74 11.61 10.88
CA GLY A 60 0.72 11.78 10.90
C GLY A 60 1.51 10.66 10.19
N LYS A 61 0.85 9.67 9.58
CA LYS A 61 1.49 8.64 8.77
C LYS A 61 1.18 8.83 7.29
N ALA A 62 2.21 8.73 6.45
CA ALA A 62 2.03 8.79 5.00
C ALA A 62 1.32 7.54 4.50
N VAL A 63 0.27 7.70 3.67
CA VAL A 63 -0.45 6.57 3.08
C VAL A 63 0.37 5.88 2.00
N ALA A 64 0.30 4.56 1.97
CA ALA A 64 0.95 3.75 0.96
C ALA A 64 0.11 3.73 -0.32
N LEU A 65 0.77 3.94 -1.45
CA LEU A 65 0.12 3.96 -2.76
C LEU A 65 0.72 2.88 -3.66
N ASP A 66 -0.01 2.56 -4.72
CA ASP A 66 0.45 1.66 -5.76
C ASP A 66 1.84 2.09 -6.28
N GLY A 67 2.74 1.11 -6.37
CA GLY A 67 4.13 1.35 -6.75
C GLY A 67 5.08 1.72 -5.60
N HIS A 68 4.61 1.84 -4.36
CA HIS A 68 5.49 2.08 -3.20
C HIS A 68 6.20 0.81 -2.74
N LYS A 69 7.38 0.98 -2.15
CA LYS A 69 8.23 -0.13 -1.72
C LYS A 69 8.06 -0.48 -0.23
N CYS A 70 8.22 -1.77 0.02
CA CYS A 70 8.44 -2.34 1.34
C CYS A 70 9.94 -2.42 1.66
N ALA A 71 10.27 -2.64 2.93
CA ALA A 71 11.65 -2.78 3.42
C ALA A 71 12.41 -3.92 2.72
N CYS A 72 11.70 -4.97 2.30
CA CYS A 72 12.29 -6.07 1.50
C CYS A 72 12.56 -5.70 0.02
N GLY A 73 12.26 -4.48 -0.41
CA GLY A 73 12.42 -4.03 -1.80
C GLY A 73 11.26 -4.36 -2.74
N CYS A 74 10.31 -5.19 -2.30
CA CYS A 74 9.08 -5.48 -3.05
C CYS A 74 8.18 -4.24 -3.19
N THR A 75 7.35 -4.24 -4.22
CA THR A 75 6.45 -3.15 -4.58
C THR A 75 5.00 -3.50 -4.26
N LEU A 76 4.27 -2.58 -3.64
CA LEU A 76 2.85 -2.73 -3.33
C LEU A 76 2.00 -2.54 -4.59
N VAL A 77 1.00 -3.41 -4.74
CA VAL A 77 0.07 -3.41 -5.87
C VAL A 77 -1.35 -3.28 -5.33
N SER A 78 -2.01 -2.18 -5.67
CA SER A 78 -3.39 -1.95 -5.24
C SER A 78 -4.37 -2.77 -6.08
N SER A 79 -5.33 -3.44 -5.43
CA SER A 79 -6.45 -4.13 -6.05
C SER A 79 -7.64 -3.19 -6.35
N LEU A 80 -7.52 -1.89 -6.06
CA LEU A 80 -8.56 -0.94 -6.45
C LEU A 80 -8.66 -0.84 -7.99
N PRO A 81 -9.87 -0.69 -8.55
CA PRO A 81 -10.01 -0.33 -9.95
C PRO A 81 -9.31 1.01 -10.20
N ASP A 82 -8.86 1.23 -11.43
CA ASP A 82 -8.50 2.57 -11.86
C ASP A 82 -9.73 3.45 -11.73
N MET A 83 -9.64 4.41 -10.82
CA MET A 83 -10.52 5.56 -10.85
C MET A 83 -10.01 6.43 -12.00
N ASP A 84 -10.34 6.01 -13.22
CA ASP A 84 -10.27 6.88 -14.38
C ASP A 84 -11.30 7.99 -14.11
N ALA A 85 -10.78 9.17 -13.74
CA ALA A 85 -11.63 10.34 -13.64
C ALA A 85 -12.16 10.58 -15.05
N CYS A 86 -13.47 10.33 -15.22
CA CYS A 86 -14.22 10.54 -16.45
C CYS A 86 -13.65 11.74 -17.24
N GLY A 87 -13.11 11.44 -18.42
CA GLY A 87 -12.77 12.44 -19.42
C GLY A 87 -14.00 13.20 -19.90
#